data_AF-A0A099S5H8-F1
#
_entry.id   AF-A0A099S5H8-F1
#
_cell.length_a   1.000
_cell.length_b   1.000
_cell.length_c   1.000
_cell.angle_alpha   90.00
_cell.angle_beta   90.00
_cell.angle_gamma   90.00
#
_symmetry.space_group_name_H-M   'P 1'
#
loop_
_entity.id
_entity.type
_entity.pdbx_description
1 polymer ?
#
loop_
_entity_poly.entity_id
_entity_poly.type
_entity_poly.pdbx_seq_one_letter_code
_entity_poly.pdbx_strand_id
1 'polypeptide(L)'
;MKSINKGLTLSGLVVVIILYIVYRVSYSFFANPSACLRCHEVEPYAVSWKKSPHSMVDCRACHENRGIFHRLDFATRGVRDIGIHIRGDYSFPMKAIVYESNCITCHLGDFKPELEAPPMPKGHAKHIKNSVGCNNCHRDTGHKNGLMVDEGFE
;
A
#
# COMPACT_ATOMS: atom_id res chain seq x y z
N MET A 1 -40.63 -19.58 -22.53
CA MET A 1 -39.46 -18.72 -22.86
C MET A 1 -39.12 -17.68 -21.78
N LYS A 2 -40.09 -17.02 -21.13
CA LYS A 2 -39.83 -16.00 -20.07
C LYS A 2 -39.17 -16.53 -18.79
N SER A 3 -39.29 -17.81 -18.44
CA SER A 3 -38.69 -18.43 -17.25
C SER A 3 -37.24 -18.89 -17.45
N ILE A 4 -36.86 -19.31 -18.66
CA ILE A 4 -35.50 -19.72 -19.02
C ILE A 4 -34.53 -18.53 -18.89
N ASN A 5 -34.96 -17.35 -19.33
CA ASN A 5 -34.18 -16.12 -19.17
C ASN A 5 -34.01 -15.73 -17.70
N LYS A 6 -35.03 -15.95 -16.85
CA LYS A 6 -34.95 -15.68 -15.40
C LYS A 6 -33.97 -16.61 -14.69
N GLY A 7 -33.98 -17.91 -15.03
CA GLY A 7 -33.03 -18.89 -14.49
C GLY A 7 -31.59 -18.61 -14.91
N LEU A 8 -31.37 -18.24 -16.18
CA LEU A 8 -30.06 -17.87 -16.69
C LEU A 8 -29.54 -16.56 -16.07
N THR A 9 -30.40 -15.56 -15.88
CA THR A 9 -30.02 -14.31 -15.19
C THR A 9 -29.75 -14.53 -13.70
N LEU A 10 -30.49 -15.42 -13.03
CA LEU A 10 -30.27 -15.72 -11.62
C LEU A 10 -28.96 -16.48 -11.41
N SER A 11 -28.68 -17.47 -12.28
CA SER A 11 -27.41 -18.19 -12.29
C SER A 11 -26.23 -17.25 -12.56
N GLY A 12 -26.34 -16.36 -13.55
CA GLY A 12 -25.30 -15.35 -13.81
C GLY A 12 -25.06 -14.41 -12.64
N LEU A 13 -26.10 -13.95 -11.97
CA LEU A 13 -26.00 -13.09 -10.78
C LEU A 13 -25.30 -13.83 -9.61
N VAL A 14 -25.63 -15.10 -9.39
CA VAL A 14 -24.98 -15.93 -8.37
C VAL A 14 -23.49 -16.07 -8.66
N VAL A 15 -23.10 -16.34 -9.91
CA VAL A 15 -21.69 -16.42 -10.31
C VAL A 15 -20.96 -15.10 -10.04
N VAL A 16 -21.54 -13.96 -10.41
CA VAL A 16 -20.93 -12.63 -10.16
C VAL A 16 -20.75 -12.37 -8.65
N ILE A 17 -21.74 -12.73 -7.83
CA ILE A 17 -21.66 -12.59 -6.38
C ILE A 17 -20.54 -13.48 -5.81
N ILE A 18 -20.45 -14.73 -6.26
CA ILE A 18 -19.39 -15.66 -5.83
C ILE A 18 -18.01 -15.08 -6.21
N LEU A 19 -17.83 -14.63 -7.45
CA LEU A 19 -16.58 -14.01 -7.90
C LEU A 19 -16.22 -12.78 -7.09
N TYR A 20 -17.21 -11.94 -6.77
CA TYR A 20 -17.01 -10.76 -5.93
C TYR A 20 -16.58 -11.14 -4.50
N ILE A 21 -17.21 -12.14 -3.89
CA ILE A 21 -16.85 -12.62 -2.55
C ILE A 21 -15.42 -13.18 -2.56
N VAL A 22 -15.09 -14.04 -3.52
CA VAL A 22 -13.74 -14.59 -3.69
C VAL A 22 -12.72 -13.47 -3.81
N TYR A 23 -12.97 -12.48 -4.68
CA TYR A 23 -12.12 -11.30 -4.83
C TYR A 23 -11.90 -10.57 -3.50
N ARG A 24 -12.97 -10.30 -2.73
CA ARG A 24 -12.89 -9.58 -1.45
C ARG A 24 -12.10 -10.35 -0.41
N VAL A 25 -12.29 -11.67 -0.32
CA VAL A 25 -11.56 -12.55 0.61
C VAL A 25 -10.09 -12.63 0.23
N SER A 26 -9.78 -12.90 -1.05
CA SER A 26 -8.41 -12.95 -1.54
C SER A 26 -7.68 -11.63 -1.29
N TYR A 27 -8.29 -10.51 -1.63
CA TYR A 27 -7.71 -9.20 -1.38
C TYR A 27 -7.45 -8.97 0.12
N SER A 28 -8.40 -9.30 0.99
CA SER A 28 -8.20 -9.13 2.44
C SER A 28 -7.05 -9.98 3.00
N PHE A 29 -6.78 -11.14 2.40
CA PHE A 29 -5.70 -12.02 2.82
C PHE A 29 -4.34 -11.56 2.29
N PHE A 30 -4.24 -11.31 0.99
CA PHE A 30 -2.98 -10.96 0.34
C PHE A 30 -2.56 -9.50 0.53
N ALA A 31 -3.49 -8.60 0.79
CA ALA A 31 -3.18 -7.20 1.09
C ALA A 31 -2.89 -6.96 2.58
N ASN A 32 -3.05 -7.98 3.44
CA ASN A 32 -2.70 -7.82 4.85
C ASN A 32 -1.16 -7.73 5.00
N PRO A 33 -0.64 -6.80 5.83
CA PRO A 33 0.80 -6.73 6.11
C PRO A 33 1.43 -8.07 6.48
N SER A 34 0.74 -8.91 7.26
CA SER A 34 1.23 -10.24 7.64
C SER A 34 1.51 -11.17 6.45
N ALA A 35 0.84 -10.99 5.31
CA ALA A 35 1.15 -11.72 4.09
C ALA A 35 2.45 -11.22 3.45
N CYS A 36 2.64 -9.90 3.41
CA CYS A 36 3.87 -9.28 2.89
C CYS A 36 5.11 -9.69 3.70
N LEU A 37 4.97 -9.81 5.03
CA LEU A 37 6.05 -10.23 5.93
C LEU A 37 6.52 -11.68 5.74
N ARG A 38 5.85 -12.47 4.90
CA ARG A 38 6.28 -13.84 4.57
C ARG A 38 7.32 -13.88 3.46
N CYS A 39 7.52 -12.77 2.76
CA CYS A 39 8.56 -12.60 1.75
C CYS A 39 9.82 -12.03 2.42
N HIS A 40 10.96 -12.69 2.24
CA HIS A 40 12.22 -12.28 2.87
C HIS A 40 12.72 -10.94 2.31
N GLU A 41 12.34 -10.59 1.08
CA GLU A 41 12.71 -9.34 0.42
C GLU A 41 12.12 -8.11 1.13
N VAL A 42 11.02 -8.31 1.86
CA VAL A 42 10.32 -7.26 2.62
C VAL A 42 10.85 -7.16 4.06
N GLU A 43 11.57 -8.17 4.55
CA GLU A 43 12.01 -8.26 5.96
C GLU A 43 12.83 -7.04 6.43
N PRO A 44 13.84 -6.54 5.69
CA PRO A 44 14.61 -5.38 6.14
C PRO A 44 13.74 -4.13 6.32
N TYR A 45 12.78 -3.93 5.42
CA TYR A 45 11.83 -2.83 5.46
C TYR A 45 10.89 -2.97 6.65
N ALA A 46 10.39 -4.18 6.91
CA ALA A 46 9.54 -4.47 8.06
C ALA A 46 10.23 -4.23 9.40
N VAL A 47 11.49 -4.68 9.53
CA VAL A 47 12.31 -4.44 10.73
C VAL A 47 12.55 -2.94 10.92
N SER A 48 12.84 -2.23 9.83
CA SER A 48 13.02 -0.78 9.89
C SER A 48 11.73 -0.04 10.25
N TRP A 49 10.58 -0.51 9.75
CA TRP A 49 9.28 0.10 10.02
C TRP A 49 8.89 0.03 11.49
N LYS A 50 9.16 -1.09 12.14
CA LYS A 50 8.95 -1.26 13.60
C LYS A 50 9.71 -0.25 14.45
N LYS A 51 10.79 0.34 13.92
CA LYS A 51 11.62 1.36 14.58
C LYS A 51 11.28 2.79 14.12
N SER A 52 10.40 2.94 13.14
CA SER A 52 10.03 4.24 12.56
C SER A 52 8.96 4.96 13.41
N PRO A 53 8.77 6.27 13.21
CA PRO A 53 7.63 7.00 13.80
C PRO A 53 6.26 6.45 13.42
N HIS A 54 6.15 5.68 12.33
CA HIS A 54 4.91 5.09 11.83
C HIS A 54 4.77 3.60 12.14
N SER A 55 5.48 3.07 13.14
CA SER A 55 5.48 1.65 13.50
C SER A 55 4.11 1.07 13.88
N MET A 56 3.13 1.92 14.17
CA MET A 56 1.74 1.53 14.49
C MET A 56 0.78 1.72 13.30
N VAL A 57 1.28 2.10 12.12
CA VAL A 57 0.47 2.39 10.93
C VAL A 57 0.63 1.26 9.90
N ASP A 58 -0.49 0.69 9.44
CA ASP A 58 -0.53 -0.39 8.44
C ASP A 58 0.21 0.03 7.16
N CYS A 59 1.01 -0.87 6.57
CA CYS A 59 1.82 -0.62 5.38
C CYS A 59 1.01 0.00 4.23
N ARG A 60 -0.26 -0.42 4.06
CA ARG A 60 -1.15 0.08 3.02
C ARG A 60 -1.57 1.53 3.22
N ALA A 61 -1.57 2.02 4.46
CA ALA A 61 -1.87 3.42 4.71
C ALA A 61 -0.92 4.35 3.95
N CYS A 62 0.30 3.89 3.64
CA CYS A 62 1.26 4.60 2.80
C CYS A 62 1.38 4.03 1.38
N HIS A 63 1.39 2.70 1.23
CA HIS A 63 1.72 2.00 -0.02
C HIS A 63 0.52 1.62 -0.90
N GLU A 64 -0.70 1.83 -0.44
CA GLU A 64 -1.92 1.66 -1.23
C GLU A 64 -2.47 3.02 -1.67
N ASN A 65 -2.87 3.13 -2.94
CA ASN A 65 -3.48 4.35 -3.44
C ASN A 65 -4.86 4.57 -2.81
N ARG A 66 -5.49 5.72 -3.07
CA ARG A 66 -6.89 5.98 -2.72
C ARG A 66 -7.75 6.08 -3.97
N GLY A 67 -9.06 6.07 -3.79
CA GLY A 67 -10.04 6.16 -4.88
C GLY A 67 -10.58 4.81 -5.34
N ILE A 68 -11.49 4.80 -6.32
CA ILE A 68 -12.27 3.61 -6.67
C ILE A 68 -11.45 2.43 -7.22
N PHE A 69 -10.25 2.69 -7.74
CA PHE A 69 -9.38 1.67 -8.33
C PHE A 69 -8.19 1.27 -7.44
N HIS A 70 -8.12 1.74 -6.18
CA HIS A 70 -6.98 1.48 -5.30
C HIS A 70 -6.62 0.00 -5.18
N ARG A 71 -7.62 -0.86 -4.98
CA ARG A 71 -7.41 -2.30 -4.82
C ARG A 71 -6.91 -2.97 -6.08
N LEU A 72 -7.30 -2.46 -7.24
CA LEU A 72 -6.84 -2.99 -8.53
C LEU A 72 -5.37 -2.64 -8.74
N ASP A 73 -4.99 -1.38 -8.52
CA ASP A 73 -3.59 -0.94 -8.55
C ASP A 73 -2.72 -1.72 -7.55
N PHE A 74 -3.22 -1.92 -6.33
CA PHE A 74 -2.50 -2.67 -5.31
C PHE A 74 -2.32 -4.14 -5.72
N ALA A 75 -3.38 -4.77 -6.22
CA ALA A 75 -3.34 -6.17 -6.66
C ALA A 75 -2.40 -6.38 -7.85
N THR A 76 -2.38 -5.47 -8.84
CA THR A 76 -1.49 -5.60 -10.01
C THR A 76 -0.01 -5.49 -9.60
N ARG A 77 0.31 -4.61 -8.66
CA ARG A 77 1.66 -4.52 -8.07
C ARG A 77 2.03 -5.78 -7.29
N GLY A 78 1.11 -6.33 -6.50
CA GLY A 78 1.32 -7.61 -5.80
C GLY A 78 1.61 -8.77 -6.75
N VAL A 79 0.87 -8.87 -7.86
CA VAL A 79 1.13 -9.90 -8.90
C VAL A 79 2.50 -9.70 -9.54
N ARG A 80 2.89 -8.45 -9.84
CA ARG A 80 4.23 -8.13 -10.34
C ARG A 80 5.31 -8.57 -9.36
N ASP A 81 5.14 -8.27 -8.07
CA ASP A 81 6.14 -8.57 -7.03
C ASP A 81 6.28 -10.09 -6.80
N ILE A 82 5.18 -10.85 -6.86
CA ILE A 82 5.21 -12.32 -6.89
C ILE A 82 5.98 -12.83 -8.13
N GLY A 83 5.76 -12.22 -9.29
CA GLY A 83 6.49 -12.57 -10.51
C GLY A 83 8.00 -12.28 -10.41
N ILE A 84 8.38 -11.20 -9.73
CA ILE A 84 9.77 -10.87 -9.43
C ILE A 84 10.40 -11.93 -8.51
N HIS A 85 9.70 -12.28 -7.43
CA HIS A 85 10.13 -13.32 -6.48
C HIS A 85 10.36 -14.66 -7.19
N ILE A 86 9.40 -15.13 -7.99
CA ILE A 86 9.49 -16.42 -8.71
C ILE A 86 10.67 -16.45 -9.68
N ARG A 87 10.97 -15.32 -10.34
CA ARG A 87 12.11 -15.21 -11.27
C ARG A 87 13.45 -15.04 -10.56
N GLY A 88 13.45 -14.70 -9.27
CA GLY A 88 14.67 -14.32 -8.54
C GLY A 88 15.27 -13.00 -9.02
N ASP A 89 14.50 -12.14 -9.68
CA ASP A 89 14.95 -10.90 -10.33
C ASP A 89 14.63 -9.67 -9.45
N TYR A 90 14.98 -9.76 -8.16
CA TYR A 90 14.78 -8.66 -7.20
C TYR A 90 16.07 -7.84 -7.04
N SER A 91 15.91 -6.53 -6.93
CA SER A 91 17.01 -5.59 -6.70
C SER A 91 16.83 -4.89 -5.36
N PHE A 92 17.93 -4.65 -4.65
CA PHE A 92 17.96 -3.77 -3.49
C PHE A 92 18.53 -2.39 -3.86
N PRO A 93 17.90 -1.29 -3.42
CA PRO A 93 16.62 -1.25 -2.70
C PRO A 93 15.42 -1.55 -3.61
N MET A 94 14.41 -2.25 -3.07
CA MET A 94 13.15 -2.46 -3.74
C MET A 94 12.41 -1.14 -3.96
N LYS A 95 11.85 -0.95 -5.15
CA LYS A 95 11.05 0.24 -5.48
C LYS A 95 9.60 0.04 -5.05
N ALA A 96 9.28 0.47 -3.83
CA ALA A 96 7.90 0.62 -3.37
C ALA A 96 7.35 2.01 -3.73
N ILE A 97 6.06 2.10 -4.03
CA ILE A 97 5.37 3.37 -4.30
C ILE A 97 4.76 3.87 -3.00
N VAL A 98 4.96 5.16 -2.71
CA VAL A 98 4.31 5.88 -1.61
C VAL A 98 3.50 7.03 -2.23
N TYR A 99 2.31 7.29 -1.69
CA TYR A 99 1.43 8.34 -2.21
C TYR A 99 1.41 9.54 -1.27
N GLU A 100 1.72 10.73 -1.81
CA GLU A 100 1.69 12.00 -1.04
C GLU A 100 0.30 12.31 -0.46
N SER A 101 -0.77 11.91 -1.15
CA SER A 101 -2.14 12.04 -0.67
C SER A 101 -2.41 11.27 0.63
N ASN A 102 -1.66 10.20 0.88
CA ASN A 102 -1.76 9.41 2.10
C ASN A 102 -1.19 10.17 3.30
N CYS A 103 -0.03 10.82 3.13
CA CYS A 103 0.57 11.68 4.15
C CYS A 103 -0.40 12.82 4.51
N ILE A 104 -0.92 13.49 3.49
CA ILE A 104 -1.83 14.63 3.62
C ILE A 104 -3.12 14.26 4.35
N THR A 105 -3.67 13.07 4.12
CA THR A 105 -4.94 12.68 4.76
C THR A 105 -4.84 12.66 6.27
N CYS A 106 -3.75 12.10 6.82
CA CYS A 106 -3.57 12.04 8.27
C CYS A 106 -3.06 13.37 8.82
N HIS A 107 -2.13 14.03 8.13
CA HIS A 107 -1.47 15.24 8.62
C HIS A 107 -2.25 16.55 8.38
N LEU A 108 -3.36 16.54 7.62
CA LEU A 108 -4.27 17.69 7.56
C LEU A 108 -5.18 17.80 8.80
N GLY A 109 -5.42 16.70 9.53
CA GLY A 109 -6.30 16.69 10.70
C GLY A 109 -7.80 16.67 10.37
N ASP A 110 -8.17 16.51 9.10
CA ASP A 110 -9.58 16.54 8.64
C ASP A 110 -10.23 15.14 8.57
N PHE A 111 -9.49 14.07 8.89
CA PHE A 111 -9.97 12.69 8.89
C PHE A 111 -9.88 12.08 10.30
N LYS A 112 -11.03 11.62 10.83
CA LYS A 112 -11.17 11.19 12.23
C LYS A 112 -10.51 9.86 12.65
N PRO A 113 -10.27 8.86 11.78
CA PRO A 113 -9.58 7.64 12.21
C PRO A 113 -8.10 7.86 12.56
N GLU A 114 -7.49 9.00 12.20
CA GLU A 114 -6.06 9.27 12.36
C GLU A 114 -5.75 10.54 13.19
N LEU A 115 -6.54 10.80 14.24
CA LEU A 115 -6.44 11.99 15.13
C LEU A 115 -5.15 12.12 15.96
N GLU A 116 -4.22 11.16 15.87
CA GLU A 116 -2.96 11.17 16.64
C GLU A 116 -1.77 11.72 15.84
N ALA A 117 -1.94 11.99 14.53
CA ALA A 117 -0.87 12.54 13.72
C ALA A 117 -0.62 14.03 14.04
N PRO A 118 0.65 14.47 14.15
CA PRO A 118 0.95 15.89 14.31
C PRO A 118 0.46 16.64 13.06
N PRO A 119 -0.27 17.76 13.21
CA PRO A 119 -0.78 18.50 12.08
C PRO A 119 0.36 19.13 11.28
N MET A 120 0.16 19.22 9.97
CA MET A 120 1.10 19.81 9.04
C MET A 120 1.37 21.30 9.40
N PRO A 121 2.62 21.68 9.71
CA PRO A 121 2.95 23.05 10.09
C PRO A 121 2.70 24.07 8.97
N LYS A 122 2.50 25.34 9.36
CA LYS A 122 2.41 26.47 8.42
C LYS A 122 3.62 26.48 7.47
N GLY A 123 3.36 26.66 6.17
CA GLY A 123 4.39 26.73 5.12
C GLY A 123 4.49 25.48 4.24
N HIS A 124 4.07 24.30 4.71
CA HIS A 124 4.10 23.07 3.92
C HIS A 124 3.22 23.12 2.66
N ALA A 125 2.11 23.85 2.71
CA ALA A 125 1.25 24.07 1.54
C ALA A 125 2.03 24.66 0.33
N LYS A 126 3.04 25.51 0.57
CA LYS A 126 3.90 26.06 -0.49
C LYS A 126 4.78 24.98 -1.12
N HIS A 127 5.32 24.08 -0.30
CA HIS A 127 6.15 22.97 -0.78
C HIS A 127 5.33 21.99 -1.63
N ILE A 128 4.13 21.63 -1.17
CA ILE A 128 3.20 20.76 -1.91
C ILE A 128 2.79 21.42 -3.24
N LYS A 129 2.47 22.72 -3.24
CA LYS A 129 2.14 23.47 -4.47
C LYS A 129 3.27 23.47 -5.49
N ASN A 130 4.52 23.41 -5.03
CA ASN A 130 5.72 23.32 -5.87
C ASN A 130 6.15 21.87 -6.17
N SER A 131 5.25 20.88 -5.94
CA SER A 131 5.51 19.46 -6.18
C SER A 131 6.68 18.87 -5.38
N VAL A 132 7.00 19.48 -4.24
CA VAL A 132 7.96 18.91 -3.29
C VAL A 132 7.24 17.90 -2.41
N GLY A 133 7.49 16.62 -2.64
CA GLY A 133 6.94 15.53 -1.83
C GLY A 133 7.45 15.53 -0.39
N CYS A 134 6.64 15.00 0.53
CA CYS A 134 6.92 14.93 1.97
C CYS A 134 8.25 14.20 2.25
N ASN A 135 8.49 13.10 1.54
CA ASN A 135 9.66 12.26 1.72
C ASN A 135 10.97 12.90 1.22
N ASN A 136 10.95 14.07 0.58
CA ASN A 136 12.18 14.81 0.29
C ASN A 136 12.90 15.26 1.57
N CYS A 137 12.13 15.61 2.61
CA CYS A 137 12.63 16.01 3.92
C CYS A 137 12.37 14.93 4.98
N HIS A 138 11.19 14.30 4.96
CA HIS A 138 10.77 13.28 5.92
C HIS A 138 11.18 11.86 5.46
N ARG A 139 12.48 11.65 5.25
CA ARG A 139 13.01 10.44 4.59
C ARG A 139 12.83 9.16 5.41
N ASP A 140 12.89 9.27 6.74
CA ASP A 140 12.85 8.11 7.66
C ASP A 140 11.46 7.87 8.28
N THR A 141 10.41 8.35 7.61
CA THR A 141 9.03 8.33 8.12
C THR A 141 8.51 6.92 8.37
N GLY A 142 8.73 6.01 7.41
CA GLY A 142 8.28 4.62 7.46
C GLY A 142 9.43 3.61 7.46
N HIS A 143 10.58 3.93 6.88
CA HIS A 143 11.76 3.08 6.83
C HIS A 143 13.01 3.95 6.83
N LYS A 144 14.15 3.45 7.32
CA LYS A 144 15.46 4.13 7.26
C LYS A 144 15.82 4.36 5.80
N ASN A 145 16.33 5.54 5.49
CA ASN A 145 16.89 5.86 4.19
C ASN A 145 18.21 5.11 3.99
N GLY A 146 18.47 4.64 2.77
CA GLY A 146 19.69 3.87 2.48
C GLY A 146 19.75 2.51 3.17
N LEU A 147 18.61 1.90 3.52
CA LEU A 147 18.58 0.50 3.98
C LEU A 147 19.37 -0.39 3.03
N MET A 148 20.26 -1.21 3.60
CA MET A 148 21.10 -2.15 2.88
C MET A 148 22.11 -1.50 1.90
N VAL A 149 22.31 -0.19 1.95
CA VAL A 149 23.38 0.51 1.20
C VAL A 149 24.71 0.44 1.97
N ASP A 150 24.65 0.23 3.29
CA ASP A 150 25.80 0.19 4.18
C ASP A 150 26.70 -1.05 3.95
N GLU A 151 26.20 -2.14 3.35
CA GLU A 151 26.95 -3.41 3.19
C GLU A 151 27.96 -3.42 2.02
N GLY A 152 27.98 -2.36 1.19
CA GLY A 152 28.89 -2.24 0.03
C GLY A 152 29.93 -1.13 0.15
N PHE A 153 29.96 -0.40 1.27
CA PHE A 153 30.87 0.73 1.52
C PHE A 153 31.54 0.66 2.90
N GLU A 154 31.49 -0.49 3.58
CA GLU A 154 32.40 -0.87 4.67
C GLU A 154 33.60 -1.66 4.14
#